data_AF-A0A7C7VDL5-F1
#
_entry.id   AF-A0A7C7VDL5-F1
#
_cell.length_a   1.000
_cell.length_b   1.000
_cell.length_c   1.000
_cell.angle_alpha   90.00
_cell.angle_beta   90.00
_cell.angle_gamma   90.00
#
_symmetry.space_group_name_H-M   'P 1'
#
loop_
_entity.id
_entity.type
_entity.pdbx_description
1 polymer ?
#
loop_
_entity_poly.entity_id
_entity_poly.type
_entity_poly.pdbx_seq_one_letter_code
_entity_poly.pdbx_strand_id
1 'polypeptide(L)' 'MFGGFGTGEILLIFLVILLLFGAKRIPEIAQGLGKGIREFRKATRDLKEEIDEAVEGKDESSKKELKG' A
#
# COMPACT_ATOMS: atom_id res chain seq x y z
N MET A 1 14.26 -6.40 37.59
CA MET A 1 13.04 -5.60 37.32
C MET A 1 12.96 -5.46 35.81
N PHE A 2 12.19 -6.33 35.15
CA PHE A 2 12.23 -6.48 33.69
C PHE A 2 11.42 -5.36 33.03
N GLY A 3 12.13 -4.48 32.32
CA GLY A 3 11.56 -3.38 31.57
C GLY A 3 11.01 -3.80 30.21
N GLY A 4 10.04 -3.02 29.74
CA GLY A 4 9.38 -3.16 28.44
C GLY A 4 8.20 -4.12 28.51
N PHE A 5 7.07 -3.70 27.93
CA PHE A 5 5.92 -4.57 27.67
C PHE A 5 6.42 -5.90 27.15
N GLY A 6 6.39 -6.92 28.01
CA GLY A 6 7.00 -8.19 27.71
C GLY A 6 6.21 -8.87 26.59
N THR A 7 6.85 -9.78 25.86
CA THR A 7 6.15 -10.64 24.87
C THR A 7 4.88 -11.26 25.45
N GLY A 8 4.85 -11.55 26.75
CA GLY A 8 3.67 -12.06 27.46
C GLY A 8 2.49 -11.09 27.54
N GLU A 9 2.72 -9.79 27.81
CA GLU A 9 1.65 -8.80 27.88
C GLU A 9 1.04 -8.53 26.50
N ILE A 10 1.89 -8.46 25.46
CA ILE A 10 1.45 -8.33 24.07
C ILE A 10 0.59 -9.54 23.66
N LEU A 11 1.03 -10.75 23.99
CA LEU A 11 0.26 -11.98 23.74
C LEU A 11 -1.09 -11.98 24.46
N LEU A 12 -1.15 -11.49 25.70
CA LEU A 12 -2.38 -11.45 26.49
C LEU A 12 -3.38 -10.44 25.91
N ILE A 13 -2.91 -9.25 25.52
CA ILE A 13 -3.75 -8.26 24.81
C ILE A 13 -4.26 -8.84 23.50
N PHE A 14 -3.38 -9.50 22.73
CA PHE A 14 -3.76 -10.13 21.47
C PHE A 14 -4.82 -11.22 21.70
N LEU A 15 -4.67 -12.03 22.73
CA LEU A 15 -5.64 -13.07 23.10
C LEU A 15 -7.02 -12.46 23.43
N VAL A 16 -7.07 -11.36 24.20
CA VAL A 16 -8.33 -10.66 24.49
C VAL A 16 -8.99 -10.15 23.21
N ILE A 17 -8.23 -9.53 22.31
CA ILE A 17 -8.73 -9.06 21.00
C ILE A 17 -9.27 -10.24 20.17
N LEU A 18 -8.55 -11.37 20.14
CA LEU A 18 -9.00 -12.57 19.45
C LEU A 18 -10.27 -13.19 20.06
N LEU A 19 -10.49 -13.06 21.37
CA LEU A 19 -11.73 -13.53 22.00
C LEU A 19 -12.92 -12.61 21.68
N LEU A 20 -12.71 -11.28 21.65
CA LEU A 20 -13.77 -10.31 21.35
C LEU A 20 -14.18 -10.33 19.89
N PHE A 21 -13.20 -10.30 18.98
CA PHE A 21 -13.44 -10.21 17.55
C PHE A 21 -13.45 -11.58 16.86
N GLY A 22 -12.82 -12.59 17.46
CA GLY A 22 -12.63 -13.90 16.85
C GLY A 22 -11.37 -13.97 16.00
N ALA A 23 -10.67 -15.12 16.04
CA ALA A 23 -9.45 -15.33 15.26
C ALA A 23 -9.64 -15.28 13.73
N LYS A 24 -10.88 -15.42 13.24
CA LYS A 24 -11.23 -15.31 11.82
C LYS A 24 -11.26 -13.87 11.30
N ARG A 25 -11.46 -12.86 12.15
CA ARG A 25 -11.55 -11.46 11.71
C ARG A 25 -10.20 -10.89 11.27
N ILE A 26 -9.11 -11.30 11.90
CA ILE A 26 -7.74 -10.88 11.55
C ILE A 26 -7.41 -11.21 10.07
N PRO A 27 -7.51 -12.47 9.60
CA PRO A 27 -7.22 -12.81 8.21
C PRO A 27 -8.23 -12.22 7.22
N GLU A 28 -9.51 -12.09 7.59
CA GLU A 28 -10.52 -11.42 6.76
C GLU A 28 -10.14 -9.96 6.47
N ILE A 29 -9.77 -9.20 7.52
CA ILE A 29 -9.34 -7.79 7.40
C ILE A 29 -8.03 -7.71 6.62
N ALA A 30 -7.05 -8.58 6.91
CA ALA A 30 -5.77 -8.60 6.20
C ALA A 30 -5.94 -8.89 4.70
N GLN A 31 -6.85 -9.80 4.33
CA GLN A 31 -7.18 -10.09 2.94
C GLN A 31 -7.86 -8.90 2.26
N GLY A 32 -8.80 -8.23 2.94
CA GLY A 32 -9.46 -7.03 2.42
C GLY A 32 -8.48 -5.88 2.19
N LEU A 33 -7.67 -5.56 3.21
CA LEU A 33 -6.63 -4.54 3.13
C LEU A 33 -5.58 -4.87 2.06
N GLY A 34 -5.14 -6.13 1.98
CA GLY A 34 -4.16 -6.58 0.99
C GLY A 34 -4.66 -6.41 -0.45
N LYS A 35 -5.93 -6.74 -0.72
CA LYS A 35 -6.55 -6.49 -2.02
C LYS A 35 -6.63 -5.00 -2.33
N GLY A 36 -7.11 -4.19 -1.39
CA GLY A 36 -7.22 -2.74 -1.55
C GLY A 36 -5.86 -2.07 -1.82
N ILE A 37 -4.82 -2.42 -1.07
CA ILE A 37 -3.46 -1.90 -1.28
C ILE A 37 -2.92 -2.31 -2.67
N ARG A 38 -3.18 -3.55 -3.10
CA ARG A 38 -2.74 -4.04 -4.41
C ARG A 38 -3.42 -3.28 -5.56
N GLU A 39 -4.74 -3.10 -5.48
CA GLU A 39 -5.50 -2.34 -6.47
C GLU A 39 -5.08 -0.87 -6.50
N PHE A 40 -4.91 -0.25 -5.33
CA PHE A 40 -4.41 1.11 -5.20
C PHE A 40 -3.04 1.28 -5.86
N ARG A 41 -2.08 0.40 -5.56
CA ARG A 41 -0.73 0.43 -6.17
C ARG A 41 -0.80 0.28 -7.69
N LYS A 42 -1.68 -0.59 -8.20
CA LYS A 42 -1.87 -0.78 -9.64
C LYS A 42 -2.38 0.51 -10.29
N ALA A 43 -3.46 1.08 -9.76
CA ALA A 43 -4.02 2.33 -10.28
C ALA A 43 -2.99 3.47 -10.26
N THR A 44 -2.23 3.62 -9.16
CA THR A 44 -1.16 4.63 -9.09
C THR A 44 -0.06 4.41 -10.12
N ARG A 45 0.32 3.16 -10.41
CA ARG A 45 1.32 2.83 -11.44
C ARG A 45 0.81 3.18 -12.83
N ASP A 46 -0.41 2.77 -13.16
CA ASP A 46 -1.02 3.02 -14.46
C ASP A 46 -1.12 4.54 -14.71
N LEU A 47 -1.57 5.31 -13.70
CA LEU A 47 -1.60 6.78 -13.76
C LEU A 47 -0.20 7.41 -13.94
N LYS A 48 0.82 6.85 -13.28
CA LYS A 48 2.19 7.35 -13.42
C LYS A 48 2.71 7.11 -14.84
N GLU A 49 2.44 5.94 -15.43
CA GLU A 49 2.83 5.62 -16.80
C GLU A 49 2.14 6.55 -17.81
N GLU A 50 0.83 6.82 -17.65
CA GLU A 50 0.11 7.79 -18.48
C GLU A 50 0.66 9.22 -18.39
N ILE A 51 1.05 9.66 -17.19
CA ILE A 51 1.66 10.98 -16.97
C ILE A 51 3.05 11.03 -17.61
N ASP A 52 3.88 10.01 -17.41
CA ASP A 52 5.23 9.95 -17.98
C ASP A 52 5.16 9.97 -19.52
N GLU A 53 4.23 9.22 -20.15
CA GLU A 53 3.99 9.25 -21.61
C GLU A 53 3.50 10.63 -22.10
N ALA A 54 2.60 11.27 -21.35
CA ALA A 54 2.09 12.60 -21.70
C ALA A 54 3.17 13.71 -21.57
N VAL A 55 4.16 13.50 -20.70
CA VAL A 55 5.29 14.42 -20.50
C VAL A 55 6.38 14.19 -21.56
N GLU A 56 6.78 12.94 -21.83
CA GLU A 56 7.78 12.63 -22.87
C GLU A 56 7.29 12.99 -24.29
N GLY A 57 6.00 12.87 -24.58
CA GLY A 57 5.41 13.28 -25.86
C GLY A 57 5.50 14.79 -26.15
N LYS A 58 5.71 15.63 -25.14
CA LYS A 58 5.88 17.09 -25.32
C LYS A 58 7.31 17.51 -25.67
N ASP A 59 8.32 16.71 -25.32
CA ASP A 59 9.73 17.06 -25.56
C ASP A 59 10.18 16.76 -27.00
N GLU A 60 9.60 15.77 -27.68
CA GLU A 60 9.93 15.48 -29.09
C GLU A 60 9.38 16.53 -30.08
N SER A 61 8.21 17.12 -29.80
CA SER A 61 7.61 18.12 -30.71
C SER A 61 8.37 19.45 -30.71
N SER A 62 8.96 19.84 -29.58
CA SER A 62 9.67 21.13 -29.44
C SER A 62 11.08 21.12 -30.03
N LYS A 63 11.72 19.93 -30.11
CA LYS A 63 13.09 19.77 -30.64
C LYS A 63 13.16 19.72 -32.17
N LYS A 64 12.05 19.42 -32.86
CA LYS A 64 11.96 19.34 -34.32
C LYS A 64 11.79 20.71 -34.99
N GLU A 65 11.14 21.66 -34.31
CA GLU A 65 10.92 23.02 -34.84
C GLU A 65 12.15 23.93 -34.73
N LEU A 66 13.08 23.66 -33.80
CA LEU A 66 14.31 24.44 -33.63
C LEU A 66 15.45 24.04 -34.59
N LYS A 67 15.26 22.99 -35.41
CA LYS A 67 16.25 22.50 -36.39
C LYS A 67 15.81 22.64 -37.85
N GLY A 68 14.63 23.23 -38.11
CA GLY A 68 14.11 23.51 -39.45
C GLY A 68 14.53 24.87 -39.97
#